data_AF-A0A511QEM1-F1
#
_entry.id   AF-A0A511QEM1-F1
#
_cell.length_a   1.000
_cell.length_b   1.000
_cell.length_c   1.000
_cell.angle_alpha   90.00
_cell.angle_beta   90.00
_cell.angle_gamma   90.00
#
_symmetry.space_group_name_H-M   'P 1'
#
loop_
_entity.id
_entity.type
_entity.pdbx_description
1 polymer ?
#
loop_
_entity_poly.entity_id
_entity_poly.type
_entity_poly.pdbx_seq_one_letter_code
_entity_poly.pdbx_strand_id
1 'polypeptide(L)'
;MSDHQFTSQDEQFMRRAMALAEQAEVEGEVPVGAVLVKDGNIIAEGWNRSICTHDATAHAEIQTLRKAGEILENYRLLDTTLYVTLEPCPMCAGALLHSRVKRVVYGAPDLKAGAAGTVLDLFESQAAYHYATVESGLLEAECRAQLQAFFKRRRKEIKAKKQAEKTLIEPPVSQDIQVPGSAISTEVKQAITKRKR
;
A
#
# COMPACT_ATOMS: atom_id res chain seq x y z
N MET A 1 -33.92 -0.20 10.12
CA MET A 1 -33.17 0.39 11.24
C MET A 1 -32.17 -0.67 11.66
N SER A 2 -30.94 -0.62 11.13
CA SER A 2 -29.91 -1.61 11.44
C SER A 2 -29.14 -1.12 12.68
N ASP A 3 -29.64 -1.47 13.86
CA ASP A 3 -28.99 -1.15 15.12
C ASP A 3 -27.68 -1.95 15.25
N HIS A 4 -26.58 -1.19 15.22
CA HIS A 4 -25.20 -1.52 15.59
C HIS A 4 -24.67 -2.94 15.29
N GLN A 5 -24.10 -3.11 14.10
CA GLN A 5 -23.40 -4.33 13.66
C GLN A 5 -22.04 -4.56 14.34
N PHE A 6 -21.46 -3.54 15.00
CA PHE A 6 -20.14 -3.63 15.62
C PHE A 6 -20.15 -3.06 17.04
N THR A 7 -19.34 -3.64 17.92
CA THR A 7 -19.19 -3.19 19.31
C THR A 7 -18.21 -2.02 19.42
N SER A 8 -18.24 -1.30 20.53
CA SER A 8 -17.22 -0.28 20.83
C SER A 8 -15.81 -0.86 20.89
N GLN A 9 -15.68 -2.13 21.28
CA GLN A 9 -14.40 -2.84 21.29
C GLN A 9 -13.91 -3.16 19.87
N ASP A 10 -14.81 -3.53 18.94
CA ASP A 10 -14.46 -3.67 17.52
C ASP A 10 -13.90 -2.35 16.96
N GLU A 11 -14.54 -1.22 17.25
CA GLU A 11 -14.04 0.09 16.85
C GLU A 11 -12.65 0.39 17.42
N GLN A 12 -12.39 0.06 18.69
CA GLN A 12 -11.07 0.24 19.30
C GLN A 12 -9.99 -0.55 18.56
N PHE A 13 -10.27 -1.80 18.21
CA PHE A 13 -9.32 -2.64 17.48
C PHE A 13 -9.12 -2.17 16.04
N MET A 14 -10.17 -1.73 15.35
CA MET A 14 -10.03 -1.15 14.01
C MET A 14 -9.24 0.16 14.04
N ARG A 15 -9.48 1.03 15.03
CA ARG A 15 -8.67 2.26 15.22
C ARG A 15 -7.21 1.93 15.49
N ARG A 16 -6.93 0.85 16.23
CA ARG A 16 -5.55 0.37 16.40
C ARG A 16 -4.95 -0.10 15.08
N ALA A 17 -5.69 -0.85 14.26
CA ALA A 17 -5.27 -1.24 12.92
C ALA A 17 -5.00 -0.02 12.02
N MET A 18 -5.80 1.05 12.11
CA MET A 18 -5.55 2.31 11.39
C MET A 18 -4.27 3.02 11.83
N ALA A 19 -3.93 2.97 13.12
CA ALA A 19 -2.65 3.50 13.62
C ALA A 19 -1.45 2.70 13.06
N LEU A 20 -1.59 1.39 12.88
CA LEU A 20 -0.58 0.56 12.20
C LEU A 20 -0.51 0.87 10.70
N ALA A 21 -1.65 1.16 10.05
CA ALA A 21 -1.67 1.64 8.67
C ALA A 21 -0.93 2.98 8.50
N GLU A 22 -0.98 3.86 9.50
CA GLU A 22 -0.17 5.09 9.53
C GLU A 22 1.33 4.80 9.64
N GLN A 23 1.73 3.76 10.37
CA GLN A 23 3.14 3.32 10.42
C GLN A 23 3.64 2.85 9.04
N ALA A 24 2.84 2.06 8.32
CA ALA A 24 3.15 1.71 6.93
C ALA A 24 3.34 2.96 6.06
N GLU A 25 2.43 3.93 6.19
CA GLU A 25 2.52 5.19 5.44
C GLU A 25 3.80 5.98 5.72
N VAL A 26 4.23 6.04 7.00
CA VAL A 26 5.49 6.66 7.42
C VAL A 26 6.69 5.94 6.79
N GLU A 27 6.63 4.63 6.65
CA GLU A 27 7.65 3.81 5.94
C GLU A 27 7.57 3.95 4.40
N GLY A 28 6.61 4.72 3.87
CA GLY A 28 6.41 4.90 2.43
C GLY A 28 5.64 3.76 1.76
N GLU A 29 5.01 2.89 2.56
CA GLU A 29 4.22 1.74 2.14
C GLU A 29 2.74 2.10 1.94
N VAL A 30 2.00 1.23 1.25
CA VAL A 30 0.53 1.36 1.20
C VAL A 30 -0.04 1.24 2.62
N PRO A 31 -0.90 2.17 3.08
CA PRO A 31 -1.40 2.21 4.46
C PRO A 31 -2.43 1.11 4.71
N VAL A 32 -1.95 -0.07 5.08
CA VAL A 32 -2.78 -1.19 5.54
C VAL A 32 -2.20 -1.69 6.85
N GLY A 33 -3.07 -1.84 7.84
CA GLY A 33 -2.72 -2.33 9.16
C GLY A 33 -3.72 -3.39 9.61
N ALA A 34 -3.27 -4.30 10.47
CA ALA A 34 -4.05 -5.39 11.00
C ALA A 34 -3.69 -5.70 12.47
N VAL A 35 -4.69 -6.13 13.22
CA VAL A 35 -4.51 -6.67 14.57
C VAL A 35 -5.24 -8.00 14.70
N LEU A 36 -4.67 -8.91 15.46
CA LEU A 36 -5.31 -10.18 15.82
C LEU A 36 -5.60 -10.17 17.31
N VAL A 37 -6.84 -10.49 17.66
CA VAL A 37 -7.36 -10.41 19.02
C VAL A 37 -7.81 -11.79 19.49
N LYS A 38 -7.52 -12.11 20.75
CA LYS A 38 -8.01 -13.29 21.45
C LYS A 38 -8.45 -12.89 22.86
N ASP A 39 -9.65 -13.32 23.28
CA ASP A 39 -10.18 -13.05 24.62
C ASP A 39 -10.15 -11.55 25.00
N GLY A 40 -10.46 -10.68 24.03
CA GLY A 40 -10.45 -9.22 24.21
C GLY A 40 -9.06 -8.57 24.26
N ASN A 41 -7.98 -9.32 24.01
CA ASN A 41 -6.61 -8.82 24.03
C ASN A 41 -5.95 -8.93 22.65
N ILE A 42 -5.20 -7.92 22.25
CA ILE A 42 -4.38 -7.97 21.04
C ILE A 42 -3.22 -8.95 21.27
N ILE A 43 -3.17 -10.02 20.50
CA ILE A 43 -2.08 -11.01 20.54
C ILE A 43 -0.99 -10.69 19.51
N ALA A 44 -1.34 -10.07 18.38
CA ALA A 44 -0.38 -9.69 17.35
C ALA A 44 -0.86 -8.46 16.57
N GLU A 45 0.12 -7.78 16.00
CA GLU A 45 -0.05 -6.55 15.22
C GLU A 45 0.86 -6.63 14.01
N GLY A 46 0.40 -6.10 12.87
CA GLY A 46 1.16 -6.05 11.64
C GLY A 46 0.67 -4.94 10.71
N TRP A 47 1.55 -4.50 9.83
CA TRP A 47 1.25 -3.53 8.78
C TRP A 47 1.96 -3.93 7.49
N ASN A 48 1.55 -3.34 6.37
CA ASN A 48 2.18 -3.61 5.08
C ASN A 48 3.64 -3.09 5.08
N ARG A 49 4.57 -3.94 4.63
CA ARG A 49 6.02 -3.68 4.57
C ARG A 49 6.69 -4.20 3.30
N SER A 50 5.89 -4.43 2.25
CA SER A 50 6.31 -5.14 1.04
C SER A 50 7.52 -4.53 0.33
N ILE A 51 7.61 -3.20 0.26
CA ILE A 51 8.71 -2.49 -0.42
C ILE A 51 9.96 -2.52 0.45
N CYS A 52 9.86 -2.15 1.73
CA CYS A 52 11.00 -1.97 2.62
C CYS A 52 11.65 -3.30 3.02
N THR A 53 10.90 -4.41 3.05
CA THR A 53 11.45 -5.74 3.33
C THR A 53 11.74 -6.56 2.08
N HIS A 54 11.49 -6.02 0.88
CA HIS A 54 11.64 -6.74 -0.39
C HIS A 54 10.89 -8.09 -0.42
N ASP A 55 9.72 -8.14 0.23
CA ASP A 55 8.93 -9.35 0.40
C ASP A 55 7.51 -9.09 -0.09
N ALA A 56 7.17 -9.67 -1.25
CA ALA A 56 5.85 -9.53 -1.85
C ALA A 56 4.71 -10.10 -0.99
N THR A 57 5.03 -10.90 0.04
CA THR A 57 4.06 -11.47 0.98
C THR A 57 3.90 -10.63 2.25
N ALA A 58 4.68 -9.56 2.44
CA ALA A 58 4.69 -8.76 3.66
C ALA A 58 3.49 -7.79 3.78
N HIS A 59 2.29 -8.32 3.56
CA HIS A 59 1.01 -7.67 3.85
C HIS A 59 0.72 -7.66 5.35
N ALA A 60 -0.14 -6.73 5.79
CA ALA A 60 -0.47 -6.56 7.20
C ALA A 60 -1.00 -7.84 7.85
N GLU A 61 -1.89 -8.56 7.15
CA GLU A 61 -2.49 -9.81 7.61
C GLU A 61 -1.42 -10.89 7.78
N ILE A 62 -0.54 -11.06 6.78
CA ILE A 62 0.53 -12.07 6.82
C ILE A 62 1.50 -11.79 7.97
N GLN A 63 1.93 -10.53 8.13
CA GLN A 63 2.80 -10.11 9.23
C GLN A 63 2.15 -10.41 10.59
N THR A 64 0.86 -10.10 10.72
CA THR A 64 0.09 -10.35 11.94
C THR A 64 -0.03 -11.85 12.24
N LEU A 65 -0.38 -12.67 11.26
CA LEU A 65 -0.55 -14.13 11.42
C LEU A 65 0.78 -14.81 11.78
N ARG A 66 1.89 -14.42 11.15
CA ARG A 66 3.23 -14.96 11.45
C ARG A 66 3.61 -14.68 12.90
N LYS A 67 3.49 -13.42 13.32
CA LYS A 67 3.78 -13.01 14.71
C LYS A 67 2.88 -13.73 15.72
N ALA A 68 1.59 -13.89 15.42
CA ALA A 68 0.68 -14.62 16.28
C ALA A 68 1.05 -16.11 16.41
N GLY A 69 1.44 -16.75 15.30
CA GLY A 69 1.85 -18.15 15.30
C GLY A 69 3.12 -18.41 16.12
N GLU A 70 4.07 -17.47 16.08
CA GLU A 70 5.26 -17.49 16.94
C GLU A 70 4.89 -17.33 18.42
N ILE A 71 4.04 -16.35 18.75
CA ILE A 71 3.62 -16.07 20.14
C ILE A 71 2.83 -17.24 20.75
N LEU A 72 1.95 -17.87 19.97
CA LEU A 72 1.10 -18.97 20.43
C LEU A 72 1.75 -20.35 20.25
N GLU A 73 2.93 -20.41 19.63
CA GLU A 73 3.62 -21.64 19.19
C GLU A 73 2.67 -22.59 18.43
N ASN A 74 1.76 -22.02 17.65
CA ASN A 74 0.71 -22.77 16.97
C ASN A 74 0.24 -22.06 15.70
N TYR A 75 0.18 -22.79 14.59
CA TYR A 75 -0.33 -22.26 13.33
C TYR A 75 -1.86 -22.09 13.32
N ARG A 76 -2.58 -22.78 14.22
CA ARG A 76 -4.03 -22.68 14.37
C ARG A 76 -4.35 -21.59 15.39
N LEU A 77 -4.81 -20.46 14.89
CA LEU A 77 -5.18 -19.27 15.66
C LEU A 77 -6.67 -19.34 16.01
N LEU A 78 -7.07 -20.39 16.72
CA LEU A 78 -8.46 -20.63 17.09
C LEU A 78 -8.99 -19.56 18.04
N ASP A 79 -10.30 -19.29 17.93
CA ASP A 79 -11.02 -18.31 18.76
C ASP A 79 -10.43 -16.90 18.70
N THR A 80 -9.84 -16.55 17.55
CA THR A 80 -9.31 -15.21 17.28
C THR A 80 -10.20 -14.42 16.32
N THR A 81 -10.13 -13.10 16.45
CA THR A 81 -10.69 -12.14 15.48
C THR A 81 -9.56 -11.32 14.86
N LEU A 82 -9.48 -11.29 13.53
CA LEU A 82 -8.62 -10.36 12.80
C LEU A 82 -9.40 -9.10 12.44
N TYR A 83 -8.83 -7.93 12.73
CA TYR A 83 -9.29 -6.64 12.20
C TYR A 83 -8.26 -6.11 11.20
N VAL A 84 -8.69 -5.68 10.03
CA VAL A 84 -7.82 -5.14 8.98
C VAL A 84 -8.45 -3.93 8.28
N THR A 85 -7.67 -2.91 7.98
CA THR A 85 -8.22 -1.64 7.45
C THR A 85 -8.72 -1.73 6.00
N LEU A 86 -8.27 -2.72 5.24
CA LEU A 86 -8.63 -2.98 3.85
C LEU A 86 -9.02 -4.45 3.69
N GLU A 87 -9.99 -4.73 2.82
CA GLU A 87 -10.41 -6.08 2.49
C GLU A 87 -9.21 -6.97 2.08
N PRO A 88 -9.09 -8.19 2.63
CA PRO A 88 -7.99 -9.09 2.29
C PRO A 88 -7.94 -9.46 0.81
N CYS A 89 -6.74 -9.49 0.24
CA CYS A 89 -6.50 -10.04 -1.10
C CYS A 89 -6.51 -11.59 -1.09
N PRO A 90 -6.46 -12.29 -2.25
CA PRO A 90 -6.56 -13.75 -2.30
C PRO A 90 -5.49 -14.47 -1.48
N MET A 91 -4.26 -13.93 -1.45
CA MET A 91 -3.17 -14.46 -0.63
C MET A 91 -3.52 -14.40 0.86
N CYS A 92 -3.99 -13.24 1.33
CA CYS A 92 -4.28 -13.01 2.74
C CYS A 92 -5.53 -13.77 3.19
N ALA A 93 -6.59 -13.79 2.37
CA ALA A 93 -7.78 -14.60 2.61
C ALA A 93 -7.43 -16.11 2.71
N GLY A 94 -6.59 -16.63 1.80
CA GLY A 94 -6.09 -18.00 1.89
C GLY A 94 -5.29 -18.26 3.18
N ALA A 95 -4.41 -17.34 3.58
CA ALA A 95 -3.66 -17.45 4.83
C ALA A 95 -4.57 -17.43 6.07
N LEU A 96 -5.62 -16.62 6.07
CA LEU A 96 -6.62 -16.56 7.14
C LEU A 96 -7.37 -17.89 7.28
N LEU A 97 -7.77 -18.51 6.18
CA LEU A 97 -8.35 -19.86 6.17
C LEU A 97 -7.36 -20.92 6.71
N HIS A 98 -6.09 -20.88 6.27
CA HIS A 98 -5.05 -21.83 6.72
C HIS A 98 -4.79 -21.71 8.22
N SER A 99 -4.83 -20.49 8.74
CA SER A 99 -4.59 -20.17 10.16
C SER A 99 -5.80 -20.41 11.06
N ARG A 100 -6.98 -20.75 10.51
CA ARG A 100 -8.20 -21.06 11.28
C ARG A 100 -8.71 -19.90 12.13
N VAL A 101 -8.47 -18.66 11.69
CA VAL A 101 -9.06 -17.47 12.31
C VAL A 101 -10.58 -17.59 12.29
N LYS A 102 -11.23 -17.32 13.42
CA LYS A 102 -12.67 -17.53 13.59
C LYS A 102 -13.49 -16.42 12.95
N ARG A 103 -13.00 -15.20 13.02
CA ARG A 103 -13.71 -14.00 12.56
C ARG A 103 -12.75 -13.03 11.89
N VAL A 104 -13.15 -12.45 10.77
CA VAL A 104 -12.41 -11.44 10.02
C VAL A 104 -13.30 -10.22 9.86
N VAL A 105 -12.83 -9.07 10.34
CA VAL A 105 -13.52 -7.80 10.24
C VAL A 105 -12.67 -6.84 9.43
N TYR A 106 -13.22 -6.27 8.36
CA TYR A 106 -12.48 -5.29 7.56
C TYR A 106 -13.18 -3.95 7.41
N GLY A 107 -12.37 -2.91 7.23
CA GLY A 107 -12.84 -1.54 7.04
C GLY A 107 -13.32 -1.28 5.61
N ALA A 108 -12.40 -0.90 4.72
CA ALA A 108 -12.73 -0.56 3.34
C ALA A 108 -12.74 -1.79 2.41
N PRO A 109 -13.69 -1.89 1.45
CA PRO A 109 -13.61 -2.90 0.38
C PRO A 109 -12.45 -2.61 -0.58
N ASP A 110 -11.82 -3.66 -1.11
CA ASP A 110 -10.81 -3.57 -2.18
C ASP A 110 -11.45 -3.88 -3.53
N LEU A 111 -11.82 -2.82 -4.25
CA LEU A 111 -12.46 -2.89 -5.56
C LEU A 111 -11.58 -3.49 -6.67
N LYS A 112 -10.29 -3.75 -6.42
CA LYS A 112 -9.36 -4.32 -7.40
C LYS A 112 -9.00 -5.75 -7.12
N ALA A 113 -8.83 -6.12 -5.84
CA ALA A 113 -8.30 -7.41 -5.45
C ALA A 113 -9.00 -8.06 -4.26
N GLY A 114 -10.13 -7.49 -3.78
CA GLY A 114 -10.85 -8.00 -2.62
C GLY A 114 -11.32 -9.45 -2.77
N ALA A 115 -10.93 -10.29 -1.82
CA ALA A 115 -11.18 -11.74 -1.82
C ALA A 115 -12.16 -12.18 -0.72
N ALA A 116 -12.86 -11.23 -0.10
CA ALA A 116 -13.83 -11.45 0.97
C ALA A 116 -15.22 -10.91 0.59
N GLY A 117 -15.56 -10.98 -0.71
CA GLY A 117 -16.87 -10.64 -1.27
C GLY A 117 -16.85 -9.62 -2.40
N THR A 118 -15.81 -8.78 -2.55
CA THR A 118 -15.84 -7.71 -3.56
C THR A 118 -15.52 -8.18 -4.98
N VAL A 119 -14.37 -8.82 -5.20
CA VAL A 119 -13.98 -9.35 -6.52
C VAL A 119 -14.19 -10.86 -6.59
N LEU A 120 -13.84 -11.53 -5.51
CA LEU A 120 -14.10 -12.95 -5.30
C LEU A 120 -14.35 -13.19 -3.81
N ASP A 121 -14.88 -14.36 -3.49
CA ASP A 121 -15.12 -14.76 -2.12
C ASP A 121 -14.47 -16.12 -1.85
N LEU A 122 -13.31 -16.11 -1.18
CA LEU A 122 -12.65 -17.36 -0.76
C LEU A 122 -13.27 -17.95 0.49
N PHE A 123 -13.96 -17.16 1.31
CA PHE A 123 -14.55 -17.62 2.55
C PHE A 123 -15.85 -18.40 2.31
N GLU A 124 -16.57 -18.08 1.23
CA GLU A 124 -17.75 -18.82 0.75
C GLU A 124 -17.42 -19.88 -0.31
N SER A 125 -16.14 -20.07 -0.66
CA SER A 125 -15.73 -21.05 -1.66
C SER A 125 -15.90 -22.50 -1.16
N GLN A 126 -16.22 -23.44 -2.05
CA GLN A 126 -16.13 -24.88 -1.74
C GLN A 126 -14.71 -25.32 -1.32
N ALA A 127 -13.69 -24.56 -1.71
CA ALA A 127 -12.31 -24.79 -1.29
C ALA A 127 -12.03 -24.33 0.16
N ALA A 128 -12.96 -23.64 0.81
CA ALA A 128 -12.84 -23.25 2.21
C ALA A 128 -12.93 -24.49 3.11
N TYR A 129 -11.78 -24.95 3.60
CA TYR A 129 -11.66 -26.08 4.54
C TYR A 129 -11.80 -25.62 6.02
N HIS A 130 -12.21 -24.37 6.25
CA HIS A 130 -12.47 -23.70 7.52
C HIS A 130 -13.54 -22.61 7.31
N TYR A 131 -14.46 -22.44 8.25
CA TYR A 131 -15.47 -21.38 8.19
C TYR A 131 -15.09 -20.24 9.13
N ALA A 132 -14.87 -19.05 8.55
CA ALA A 132 -14.67 -17.82 9.29
C ALA A 132 -15.88 -16.89 9.10
N THR A 133 -16.33 -16.23 10.16
CA THR A 133 -17.32 -15.16 10.04
C THR A 133 -16.64 -13.93 9.45
N VAL A 134 -17.10 -13.47 8.29
CA VAL A 134 -16.57 -12.28 7.62
C VAL A 134 -17.56 -11.14 7.77
N GLU A 135 -17.10 -10.01 8.30
CA GLU A 135 -17.89 -8.80 8.46
C GLU A 135 -17.16 -7.59 7.88
N SER A 136 -17.92 -6.72 7.22
CA SER A 136 -17.38 -5.62 6.43
C SER A 136 -17.92 -4.28 6.88
N GLY A 137 -17.19 -3.20 6.55
CA GLY A 137 -17.68 -1.83 6.68
C GLY A 137 -17.37 -1.16 8.02
N LEU A 138 -16.58 -1.79 8.91
CA LEU A 138 -16.23 -1.18 10.20
C LEU A 138 -15.27 0.00 10.00
N LEU A 139 -15.73 1.22 10.29
CA LEU A 139 -14.99 2.47 10.02
C LEU A 139 -14.56 2.58 8.54
N GLU A 140 -15.45 2.13 7.62
CA GLU A 140 -15.17 2.08 6.18
C GLU A 140 -14.73 3.44 5.63
N ALA A 141 -15.47 4.49 5.98
CA ALA A 141 -15.26 5.82 5.43
C ALA A 141 -13.86 6.36 5.79
N GLU A 142 -13.44 6.16 7.04
CA GLU A 142 -12.14 6.57 7.55
C GLU A 142 -11.00 5.73 6.97
N CYS A 143 -11.14 4.40 6.93
CA CYS A 143 -10.15 3.51 6.31
C CYS A 143 -9.96 3.86 4.82
N ARG A 144 -11.06 4.10 4.10
CA ARG A 144 -11.03 4.53 2.69
C ARG A 144 -10.37 5.90 2.53
N ALA A 145 -10.69 6.86 3.39
CA ALA A 145 -10.12 8.20 3.35
C ALA A 145 -8.59 8.17 3.52
N GLN A 146 -8.09 7.38 4.47
CA GLN A 146 -6.65 7.19 4.70
C GLN A 146 -5.95 6.64 3.44
N LEU A 147 -6.47 5.56 2.86
CA LEU A 147 -5.91 4.95 1.65
C LEU A 147 -5.93 5.91 0.44
N GLN A 148 -7.03 6.63 0.24
CA GLN A 148 -7.16 7.60 -0.84
C GLN A 148 -6.21 8.79 -0.67
N ALA A 149 -6.03 9.29 0.55
CA ALA A 149 -5.11 10.37 0.87
C ALA A 149 -3.67 9.99 0.50
N PHE A 150 -3.23 8.78 0.87
CA PHE A 150 -1.93 8.24 0.51
C PHE A 150 -1.72 8.23 -1.02
N PHE A 151 -2.59 7.58 -1.79
CA PHE A 151 -2.41 7.51 -3.24
C PHE A 151 -2.50 8.88 -3.92
N LYS A 152 -3.32 9.80 -3.40
CA LYS A 152 -3.38 11.19 -3.90
C LYS A 152 -2.05 11.90 -3.68
N ARG A 153 -1.42 11.72 -2.51
CA ARG A 153 -0.09 12.27 -2.21
C ARG A 153 0.98 11.64 -3.10
N ARG A 154 1.06 10.31 -3.17
CA ARG A 154 2.05 9.57 -3.99
C ARG A 154 2.00 9.95 -5.47
N ARG A 155 0.81 10.11 -6.06
CA ARG A 155 0.68 10.58 -7.46
C ARG A 155 1.27 11.98 -7.67
N LYS A 156 1.10 12.90 -6.70
CA LYS A 156 1.69 14.24 -6.76
C LYS A 156 3.21 14.19 -6.67
N GLU A 157 3.76 13.41 -5.74
CA GLU A 157 5.21 13.23 -5.56
C GLU A 157 5.88 12.66 -6.82
N ILE A 158 5.30 11.61 -7.42
CA ILE A 158 5.80 11.03 -8.67
C ILE A 158 5.79 12.06 -9.81
N LYS A 159 4.72 12.85 -9.93
CA LYS A 159 4.63 13.91 -10.95
C LYS A 159 5.72 14.97 -10.75
N ALA A 160 5.92 15.42 -9.51
CA ALA A 160 6.94 16.41 -9.18
C ALA A 160 8.36 15.88 -9.48
N LYS A 161 8.64 14.62 -9.12
CA LYS A 161 9.94 13.99 -9.39
C LYS A 161 10.24 13.92 -10.89
N LYS A 162 9.27 13.45 -11.70
CA LYS A 162 9.42 13.41 -13.17
C LYS A 162 9.65 14.80 -13.79
N GLN A 163 9.00 15.83 -13.24
CA GLN A 163 9.19 17.19 -13.71
C GLN A 163 10.59 17.72 -13.37
N ALA A 164 11.09 17.46 -12.16
CA ALA A 164 12.44 17.82 -11.75
C ALA A 164 13.51 17.09 -12.60
N GLU A 165 13.34 15.79 -12.86
CA GLU A 165 14.22 15.02 -13.73
C GLU A 165 14.26 15.58 -15.16
N LYS A 166 13.12 16.01 -15.70
CA LYS A 166 13.06 16.62 -17.04
C LYS A 166 13.79 17.96 -17.10
N THR A 167 13.67 18.80 -16.06
CA THR A 167 14.36 20.09 -15.97
C THR A 167 15.88 19.94 -15.82
N LEU A 168 16.37 18.82 -15.27
CA LEU A 168 17.81 18.54 -15.16
C LEU A 168 18.45 18.04 -16.46
N ILE A 169 17.65 17.52 -17.40
CA ILE A 169 18.12 16.94 -18.67
C ILE A 169 18.11 17.98 -19.81
N GLU A 170 17.25 19.01 -19.73
CA GLU A 170 17.26 20.13 -20.67
C GLU A 170 18.30 21.19 -20.22
N PRO A 171 19.45 21.36 -20.91
CA PRO A 171 20.37 22.44 -20.57
C PRO A 171 19.66 23.78 -20.75
N PRO A 172 20.03 24.83 -19.98
CA PRO A 172 19.50 26.16 -20.22
C PRO A 172 19.83 26.53 -21.66
N VAL A 173 18.81 26.81 -22.46
CA VAL A 173 18.95 27.37 -23.80
C VAL A 173 19.91 28.54 -23.66
N SER A 174 21.08 28.44 -24.28
CA SER A 174 22.06 29.53 -24.32
C SER A 174 21.32 30.75 -24.87
N GLN A 175 21.06 31.73 -24.00
CA GLN A 175 20.66 33.05 -24.45
C GLN A 175 21.74 33.50 -25.41
N ASP A 176 21.36 33.81 -26.64
CA ASP A 176 22.23 34.35 -27.66
C ASP A 176 23.02 35.52 -27.06
N ILE A 177 24.29 35.26 -26.76
CA ILE A 177 25.24 36.33 -26.51
C ILE A 177 25.34 37.05 -27.86
N GLN A 178 24.59 38.13 -28.01
CA GLN A 178 24.79 39.09 -29.10
C GLN A 178 26.20 39.61 -28.96
N VAL A 179 27.12 39.03 -29.74
CA VAL A 179 28.46 39.58 -29.93
C VAL A 179 28.27 40.86 -30.75
N PRO A 180 28.61 42.06 -30.24
CA PRO A 180 28.56 43.27 -31.03
C PRO A 180 29.57 43.13 -32.16
N GLY A 181 29.11 43.35 -33.39
CA GLY A 181 29.94 43.27 -34.59
C GLY A 181 31.22 44.08 -34.43
N SER A 182 32.36 43.42 -34.57
CA SER A 182 33.63 44.07 -34.85
C SER A 182 34.37 43.30 -35.94
N ALA A 183 34.85 44.08 -36.89
CA ALA A 183 35.47 43.74 -38.17
C ALA A 183 36.30 42.45 -38.19
N ILE A 184 35.90 41.50 -39.03
CA ILE A 184 36.80 40.45 -39.50
C ILE A 184 37.57 41.01 -40.70
N SER A 185 38.87 41.23 -40.47
CA SER A 185 39.85 41.59 -41.49
C SER A 185 39.98 40.52 -42.58
N THR A 186 40.34 40.97 -43.78
CA THR A 186 40.23 40.31 -45.09
C THR A 186 41.16 39.10 -45.33
N GLU A 187 41.73 38.44 -44.32
CA GLU A 187 42.81 37.46 -44.53
C GLU A 187 42.46 35.96 -44.35
N VAL A 188 41.24 35.60 -43.94
CA VAL A 188 40.92 34.17 -43.67
C VAL A 188 40.24 33.43 -44.84
N LYS A 189 39.88 34.13 -45.94
CA LYS A 189 39.12 33.51 -47.06
C LYS A 189 39.94 32.63 -48.03
N GLN A 190 41.25 32.48 -47.86
CA GLN A 190 42.08 31.67 -48.79
C GLN A 190 42.40 30.24 -48.31
N ALA A 191 41.97 29.82 -47.13
CA ALA A 191 42.37 28.52 -46.58
C ALA A 191 41.42 27.33 -46.86
N ILE A 192 40.25 27.53 -47.51
CA ILE A 192 39.19 26.47 -47.59
C ILE A 192 38.99 25.88 -49.00
N THR A 193 39.80 26.25 -50.00
CA THR A 193 39.64 25.75 -51.41
C THR A 193 40.67 24.71 -51.87
N LYS A 194 41.32 23.96 -50.97
CA LYS A 194 42.26 22.88 -51.35
C LYS A 194 42.08 21.56 -50.57
N ARG A 195 40.85 21.09 -50.37
CA ARG A 195 40.57 19.69 -50.00
C ARG A 195 39.24 19.23 -50.59
N LYS A 196 39.26 18.92 -51.89
CA LYS A 196 38.30 18.06 -52.62
C LYS A 196 38.83 17.89 -54.05
N ARG A 197 39.98 17.20 -54.15
CA ARG A 197 40.30 16.29 -55.25
C ARG A 197 40.51 14.94 -54.61
#